data_AF-A0A415FPJ3-F1
#
_entry.id   AF-A0A415FPJ3-F1
#
_cell.length_a   1.000
_cell.length_b   1.000
_cell.length_c   1.000
_cell.angle_alpha   90.00
_cell.angle_beta   90.00
_cell.angle_gamma   90.00
#
_symmetry.space_group_name_H-M   'P 1'
#
loop_
_entity.id
_entity.type
_entity.pdbx_description
1 polymer ?
#
loop_
_entity_poly.entity_id
_entity_poly.type
_entity_poly.pdbx_seq_one_letter_code
_entity_poly.pdbx_strand_id
1 'polypeptide(L)'
;MGFTTPVFILKNTPELRDKLVRLGYKIGYERYINDDFLATDNDEMFGIDVPYPPEQCNGYIHCGTNEALFLAIAALRDDTDDSQWFVYPPENIWFICDDDDINYARENIKDSVQAAWFHCSHKATVKELIEHFKSV
;
A
#
# COMPACT_ATOMS: atom_id res chain seq x y z
N MET A 1 -1.61 -17.27 3.91
CA MET A 1 -1.65 -16.32 5.05
C MET A 1 -1.35 -14.98 4.42
N GLY A 2 -2.30 -14.04 4.44
CA GLY A 2 -2.19 -12.78 3.73
C GLY A 2 -1.07 -11.95 4.35
N PHE A 3 -0.02 -11.72 3.57
CA PHE A 3 1.18 -10.99 3.97
C PHE A 3 0.96 -9.48 3.83
N THR A 4 -0.17 -8.96 4.31
CA THR A 4 -0.47 -7.52 4.25
C THR A 4 0.29 -6.78 5.34
N THR A 5 0.83 -5.60 5.04
CA THR A 5 1.54 -4.78 6.03
C THR A 5 0.55 -4.04 6.93
N PRO A 6 0.63 -4.15 8.27
CA PRO A 6 -0.26 -3.43 9.17
C PRO A 6 0.01 -1.93 9.13
N VAL A 7 -1.03 -1.13 8.85
CA VAL A 7 -0.89 0.32 8.67
C VAL A 7 -2.08 1.08 9.28
N PHE A 8 -1.82 2.28 9.80
CA PHE A 8 -2.77 3.12 10.52
C PHE A 8 -2.74 4.57 10.00
N ILE A 9 -3.92 5.21 9.95
CA ILE A 9 -4.09 6.59 9.51
C ILE A 9 -5.09 7.34 10.40
N LEU A 10 -4.79 8.60 10.68
CA LEU A 10 -5.60 9.54 11.45
C LEU A 10 -6.80 10.11 10.67
N LYS A 11 -7.33 9.34 9.72
CA LYS A 11 -8.47 9.70 8.89
C LYS A 11 -9.29 8.47 8.56
N ASN A 12 -10.60 8.62 8.61
CA ASN A 12 -11.51 7.56 8.20
C ASN A 12 -12.64 8.13 7.34
N THR A 13 -12.50 8.04 6.02
CA THR A 13 -13.52 8.52 5.06
C THR A 13 -14.11 7.37 4.23
N PRO A 14 -15.36 7.47 3.77
CA PRO A 14 -15.95 6.47 2.88
C PRO A 14 -15.11 6.22 1.62
N GLU A 15 -14.54 7.26 1.02
CA GLU A 15 -13.73 7.16 -0.19
C GLU A 15 -12.44 6.38 0.05
N LEU A 16 -11.86 6.48 1.25
CA LEU A 16 -10.67 5.73 1.63
C LEU A 16 -11.00 4.24 1.81
N ARG A 17 -12.14 3.93 2.44
CA ARG A 17 -12.63 2.55 2.59
C ARG A 17 -12.92 1.90 1.24
N ASP A 18 -13.55 2.63 0.31
CA ASP A 18 -13.82 2.13 -1.04
C ASP A 18 -12.53 1.77 -1.79
N LYS A 19 -11.46 2.56 -1.62
CA LYS A 19 -10.15 2.23 -2.20
C LYS A 19 -9.56 0.97 -1.59
N LEU A 20 -9.68 0.78 -0.27
CA LEU A 20 -9.24 -0.45 0.39
C LEU A 20 -10.05 -1.68 -0.06
N VAL A 21 -11.36 -1.55 -0.27
CA VAL A 21 -12.19 -2.63 -0.82
C VAL A 21 -11.71 -3.04 -2.20
N ARG A 22 -11.30 -2.08 -3.04
CA ARG A 22 -10.70 -2.37 -4.36
C ARG A 22 -9.36 -3.10 -4.26
N LEU A 23 -8.58 -2.84 -3.21
CA LEU A 23 -7.35 -3.58 -2.89
C LEU A 23 -7.63 -4.97 -2.28
N GLY A 24 -8.90 -5.35 -2.10
CA GLY A 24 -9.31 -6.66 -1.58
C GLY A 24 -9.55 -6.71 -0.08
N TYR A 25 -9.44 -5.58 0.64
CA TYR A 25 -9.71 -5.54 2.08
C TYR A 25 -11.20 -5.68 2.39
N LYS A 26 -11.49 -6.37 3.49
CA LYS A 26 -12.86 -6.54 4.01
C LYS A 26 -13.02 -5.74 5.29
N ILE A 27 -14.26 -5.37 5.60
CA ILE A 27 -14.55 -4.77 6.91
C ILE A 27 -14.49 -5.88 7.95
N GLY A 28 -13.53 -5.81 8.88
CA GLY A 28 -13.37 -6.85 9.91
C GLY A 28 -14.48 -6.77 10.97
N TYR A 29 -14.82 -5.55 11.41
CA TYR A 29 -15.92 -5.35 12.36
C TYR A 29 -16.74 -4.10 12.02
N GLU A 30 -17.91 -4.31 11.40
CA GLU A 30 -18.78 -3.24 10.90
C GLU A 30 -19.17 -2.21 11.97
N ARG A 31 -19.25 -2.61 13.24
CA ARG A 31 -19.62 -1.71 14.32
C ARG A 31 -18.58 -0.60 14.56
N TYR A 32 -17.30 -0.90 14.32
CA TYR A 32 -16.18 0.01 14.58
C TYR A 32 -15.68 0.69 13.31
N ILE A 33 -16.17 0.33 12.13
CA ILE A 33 -15.64 0.90 10.88
C ILE A 33 -15.90 2.41 10.76
N ASN A 34 -16.80 2.99 11.57
CA ASN A 34 -17.17 4.40 11.52
C ASN A 34 -16.43 5.28 12.54
N ASP A 35 -15.47 4.73 13.27
CA ASP A 35 -14.68 5.48 14.25
C ASP A 35 -13.79 6.54 13.55
N ASP A 36 -13.19 7.46 14.31
CA ASP A 36 -12.49 8.63 13.76
C ASP A 36 -11.25 8.28 12.90
N PHE A 37 -10.61 7.15 13.18
CA PHE A 37 -9.37 6.71 12.54
C PHE A 37 -9.50 5.33 11.90
N LEU A 38 -8.54 4.94 11.07
CA LEU A 38 -8.60 3.71 10.29
C LEU A 38 -7.28 2.93 10.38
N ALA A 39 -7.38 1.61 10.52
CA ALA A 39 -6.27 0.67 10.48
C ALA A 39 -6.58 -0.49 9.53
N THR A 40 -5.54 -1.09 8.96
CA THR A 40 -5.65 -2.32 8.19
C THR A 40 -4.65 -3.34 8.67
N ASP A 41 -5.08 -4.60 8.79
CA ASP A 41 -4.25 -5.74 9.14
C ASP A 41 -4.94 -7.04 8.69
N ASN A 42 -4.17 -8.06 8.32
CA ASN A 42 -4.67 -9.38 7.90
C ASN A 42 -5.83 -9.34 6.87
N ASP A 43 -5.69 -8.59 5.78
CA ASP A 43 -6.73 -8.39 4.74
C ASP A 43 -8.05 -7.75 5.25
N GLU A 44 -8.06 -7.21 6.47
CA GLU A 44 -9.21 -6.54 7.07
C GLU A 44 -8.91 -5.07 7.37
N MET A 45 -9.96 -4.24 7.30
CA MET A 45 -9.96 -2.85 7.73
C MET A 45 -10.83 -2.67 8.97
N PHE A 46 -10.38 -1.83 9.88
CA PHE A 46 -11.02 -1.57 11.16
C PHE A 46 -10.97 -0.07 11.44
N GLY A 47 -12.04 0.48 11.99
CA GLY A 47 -11.95 1.82 12.58
C GLY A 47 -11.39 1.75 13.99
N ILE A 48 -10.81 2.87 14.40
CA ILE A 48 -10.14 3.05 15.68
C ILE A 48 -10.63 4.36 16.29
N ASP A 49 -11.19 4.31 17.50
CA ASP A 49 -11.68 5.48 18.24
C ASP A 49 -10.56 6.40 18.77
N VAL A 50 -9.48 5.81 19.28
CA VAL A 50 -8.39 6.54 19.96
C VAL A 50 -7.13 6.44 19.12
N PRO A 51 -6.50 7.56 18.74
CA PRO A 51 -5.37 7.50 17.82
C PRO A 51 -4.18 6.85 18.50
N TYR A 52 -3.46 6.00 17.77
CA TYR A 52 -2.20 5.47 18.26
C TYR A 52 -1.14 6.57 18.28
N PRO A 53 -0.42 6.80 19.40
CA PRO A 53 0.75 7.65 19.38
C PRO A 53 1.81 7.06 18.44
N PRO A 54 2.62 7.87 17.73
CA PRO A 54 3.67 7.35 16.85
C PRO A 54 4.64 6.39 17.55
N GLU A 55 4.90 6.61 18.85
CA GLU A 55 5.78 5.78 19.67
C GLU A 55 5.14 4.46 20.14
N GLN A 56 3.82 4.34 20.02
CA GLN A 56 3.02 3.21 20.53
C GLN A 56 2.02 2.73 19.48
N CYS A 57 2.48 2.57 18.25
CA CYS A 57 1.63 2.16 17.13
C CYS A 57 1.43 0.63 17.04
N ASN A 58 1.64 -0.12 18.13
CA ASN A 58 1.36 -1.56 18.28
C ASN A 58 1.72 -2.45 17.06
N GLY A 59 2.83 -2.18 16.37
CA GLY A 59 3.26 -2.91 15.17
C GLY A 59 2.73 -2.36 13.83
N TYR A 60 1.80 -1.42 13.85
CA TYR A 60 1.30 -0.68 12.69
C TYR A 60 2.26 0.44 12.28
N ILE A 61 2.33 0.72 10.99
CA ILE A 61 2.99 1.92 10.47
C ILE A 61 2.05 3.11 10.56
N HIS A 62 2.48 4.18 11.24
CA HIS A 62 1.67 5.38 11.41
C HIS A 62 1.82 6.35 10.22
N CYS A 63 0.81 6.44 9.36
CA CYS A 63 0.81 7.31 8.17
C CYS A 63 0.36 8.76 8.43
N GLY A 64 -0.03 9.10 9.66
CA GLY A 64 -0.50 10.45 9.98
C GLY A 64 -1.80 10.73 9.25
N THR A 65 -1.84 11.77 8.43
CA THR A 65 -3.00 12.13 7.58
C THR A 65 -2.75 11.89 6.09
N ASN A 66 -1.64 11.23 5.75
CA ASN A 66 -1.22 10.97 4.37
C ASN A 66 -1.89 9.70 3.83
N GLU A 67 -2.98 9.91 3.09
CA GLU A 67 -3.76 8.84 2.45
C GLU A 67 -3.00 8.10 1.35
N ALA A 68 -2.11 8.79 0.62
CA ALA A 68 -1.34 8.17 -0.46
C ALA A 68 -0.32 7.17 0.09
N LEU A 69 0.40 7.55 1.15
CA LEU A 69 1.32 6.66 1.85
C LEU A 69 0.58 5.46 2.47
N PHE A 70 -0.57 5.72 3.10
CA PHE A 70 -1.39 4.67 3.71
C PHE A 70 -1.81 3.63 2.67
N LEU A 71 -2.38 4.06 1.53
CA LEU A 71 -2.80 3.17 0.47
C LEU A 71 -1.62 2.43 -0.18
N ALA A 72 -0.49 3.11 -0.36
CA ALA A 72 0.70 2.51 -0.93
C ALA A 72 1.25 1.36 -0.06
N ILE A 73 1.24 1.54 1.27
CA ILE A 73 1.66 0.50 2.21
C ILE A 73 0.60 -0.61 2.30
N ALA A 74 -0.70 -0.26 2.33
CA ALA A 74 -1.78 -1.24 2.36
C ALA A 74 -1.83 -2.11 1.09
N ALA A 75 -1.44 -1.57 -0.06
CA ALA A 75 -1.35 -2.34 -1.29
C ALA A 75 -0.22 -3.38 -1.28
N LEU A 76 0.77 -3.30 -0.37
CA LEU A 76 1.90 -4.24 -0.33
C LEU A 76 1.43 -5.66 0.03
N ARG A 77 1.67 -6.57 -0.91
CA ARG A 77 1.29 -7.98 -0.89
C ARG A 77 2.34 -8.82 -1.62
N ASP A 78 2.49 -10.06 -1.17
CA ASP A 78 3.41 -11.03 -1.77
C ASP A 78 2.75 -11.90 -2.85
N ASP A 79 1.42 -11.91 -2.95
CA ASP A 79 0.64 -12.79 -3.82
C ASP A 79 0.27 -12.18 -5.18
N THR A 80 0.43 -10.88 -5.35
CA THR A 80 0.22 -10.15 -6.61
C THR A 80 1.19 -8.98 -6.69
N ASP A 81 1.50 -8.52 -7.91
CA ASP A 81 2.18 -7.26 -8.18
C ASP A 81 1.19 -6.09 -8.47
N ASP A 82 -0.08 -6.38 -8.70
CA ASP A 82 -1.10 -5.40 -9.07
C ASP A 82 -1.32 -4.33 -7.98
N SER A 83 -1.59 -3.10 -8.44
CA SER A 83 -1.88 -1.92 -7.61
C SER A 83 -0.75 -1.53 -6.63
N GLN A 84 0.44 -2.10 -6.75
CA GLN A 84 1.59 -1.78 -5.91
C GLN A 84 2.57 -0.82 -6.55
N TRP A 85 3.27 -0.08 -5.70
CA TRP A 85 4.33 0.82 -6.14
C TRP A 85 5.61 0.07 -6.48
N PHE A 86 6.17 0.43 -7.62
CA PHE A 86 7.48 0.04 -8.09
C PHE A 86 8.34 1.28 -8.28
N VAL A 87 9.64 1.09 -8.04
CA VAL A 87 10.65 2.12 -8.28
C VAL A 87 11.60 1.62 -9.36
N TYR A 88 11.94 2.52 -10.29
CA TYR A 88 13.00 2.35 -11.28
C TYR A 88 14.18 3.26 -10.87
N PRO A 89 15.17 2.71 -10.15
CA PRO A 89 16.28 3.49 -9.60
C PRO A 89 17.09 4.32 -10.59
N PRO A 90 17.37 3.86 -11.84
CA PRO A 90 18.24 4.62 -12.75
C PRO A 90 17.78 6.04 -13.04
N GLU A 91 16.47 6.29 -13.05
CA GLU A 91 15.89 7.63 -13.29
C GLU A 91 15.06 8.14 -12.09
N ASN A 92 15.11 7.43 -10.95
CA ASN A 92 14.27 7.70 -9.77
C ASN A 92 12.77 7.85 -10.14
N ILE A 93 12.30 7.00 -11.04
CA ILE A 93 10.90 6.99 -11.49
C ILE A 93 10.10 6.04 -10.60
N TRP A 94 8.90 6.47 -10.26
CA TRP A 94 7.95 5.71 -9.45
C TRP A 94 6.68 5.46 -10.28
N PHE A 95 6.16 4.24 -10.22
CA PHE A 95 4.94 3.87 -10.93
C PHE A 95 4.16 2.83 -10.15
N ILE A 96 2.87 2.71 -10.44
CA ILE A 96 2.01 1.64 -9.93
C ILE A 96 2.00 0.53 -10.99
N CYS A 97 2.17 -0.71 -10.56
CA CYS A 97 2.09 -1.87 -11.44
C CYS A 97 0.63 -2.26 -11.66
N ASP A 98 0.25 -2.49 -12.91
CA ASP A 98 -1.09 -2.95 -13.32
C ASP A 98 -1.07 -4.44 -13.74
N ASP A 99 0.05 -5.14 -13.53
CA ASP A 99 0.23 -6.55 -13.86
C ASP A 99 0.20 -7.40 -12.58
N ASP A 100 -0.53 -8.52 -12.59
CA ASP A 100 -0.57 -9.46 -11.45
C ASP A 100 0.80 -10.09 -11.13
N ASP A 101 1.65 -10.26 -12.15
CA ASP A 101 3.01 -10.79 -12.04
C ASP A 101 3.94 -10.04 -12.99
N ILE A 102 4.76 -9.14 -12.44
CA ILE A 102 5.69 -8.35 -13.24
C ILE A 102 6.79 -9.22 -13.84
N ASN A 103 7.11 -10.38 -13.26
CA ASN A 103 8.12 -11.29 -13.79
C ASN A 103 7.61 -11.98 -15.05
N TYR A 104 6.34 -12.35 -15.08
CA TYR A 104 5.71 -12.83 -16.31
C TYR A 104 5.80 -11.76 -17.41
N ALA A 105 5.51 -10.49 -17.10
CA ALA A 105 5.63 -9.38 -18.05
C ALA A 105 7.08 -9.18 -18.55
N ARG A 106 8.07 -9.23 -17.65
CA ARG A 106 9.51 -9.17 -17.98
C ARG A 106 9.92 -10.26 -18.97
N GLU A 107 9.43 -11.49 -18.78
CA GLU A 107 9.82 -12.63 -19.60
C GLU A 107 9.18 -12.62 -20.99
N ASN A 108 8.00 -12.03 -21.14
CA ASN A 108 7.16 -12.13 -22.34
C ASN A 108 7.10 -10.85 -23.20
N ILE A 109 7.50 -9.68 -22.68
CA ILE A 109 7.44 -8.39 -23.39
C ILE A 109 8.84 -7.87 -23.77
N LYS A 110 9.78 -8.78 -24.07
CA LYS A 110 11.23 -8.53 -24.20
C LYS A 110 11.67 -7.44 -25.20
N ASP A 111 10.81 -7.02 -26.11
CA ASP A 111 11.13 -6.05 -27.18
C ASP A 111 10.43 -4.68 -27.03
N SER A 112 9.99 -4.32 -25.82
CA SER A 112 9.39 -3.00 -25.54
C SER A 112 10.24 -2.16 -24.57
N VAL A 113 10.13 -0.82 -24.67
CA VAL A 113 10.70 0.11 -23.68
C VAL A 113 10.17 -0.18 -22.26
N GLN A 114 8.93 -0.64 -22.18
CA GLN A 114 8.26 -1.02 -20.95
C GLN A 114 8.98 -2.19 -20.24
N ALA A 115 9.46 -3.18 -21.00
CA ALA A 115 10.22 -4.28 -20.43
C ALA A 115 11.60 -3.86 -19.90
N ALA A 116 12.25 -2.88 -20.52
CA ALA A 116 13.50 -2.32 -19.98
C ALA A 116 13.29 -1.64 -18.62
N TRP A 117 12.17 -0.92 -18.46
CA TRP A 117 11.77 -0.34 -17.17
C TRP A 117 11.43 -1.42 -16.14
N PHE A 118 10.71 -2.46 -16.55
CA PHE A 118 10.40 -3.57 -15.65
C PHE A 118 11.66 -4.32 -15.21
N HIS A 119 12.64 -4.55 -16.08
CA HIS A 119 13.85 -5.29 -15.73
C HIS A 119 14.72 -4.64 -14.66
N CYS A 120 14.79 -3.31 -14.63
CA CYS A 120 15.60 -2.58 -13.65
C CYS A 120 14.78 -1.95 -12.52
N SER A 121 13.49 -2.25 -12.42
CA SER A 121 12.65 -1.81 -11.31
C SER A 121 12.49 -2.89 -10.24
N HIS A 122 12.10 -2.49 -9.05
CA HIS A 122 11.74 -3.39 -7.96
C HIS A 122 10.52 -2.89 -7.20
N LYS A 123 9.82 -3.81 -6.54
CA LYS A 123 8.69 -3.50 -5.67
C LYS A 123 9.18 -2.59 -4.55
N ALA A 124 8.52 -1.45 -4.37
CA ALA A 124 8.91 -0.46 -3.38
C ALA A 124 8.79 -1.06 -1.97
N THR A 125 9.83 -0.87 -1.17
CA THR A 125 9.79 -1.24 0.24
C THR A 125 9.04 -0.20 1.05
N VAL A 126 8.52 -0.60 2.22
CA VAL A 126 7.92 0.33 3.19
C VAL A 126 8.81 1.55 3.46
N LYS A 127 10.12 1.36 3.59
CA LYS A 127 11.06 2.44 3.85
C LYS A 127 11.14 3.41 2.68
N GLU A 128 11.26 2.91 1.46
CA GLU A 128 11.31 3.76 0.26
C GLU A 128 9.99 4.52 0.09
N LEU A 129 8.83 3.90 0.35
CA LEU A 129 7.54 4.58 0.33
C LEU A 129 7.47 5.72 1.35
N ILE A 130 7.88 5.46 2.59
CA ILE A 130 7.92 6.49 3.64
C ILE A 130 8.83 7.65 3.20
N GLU A 131 9.99 7.38 2.59
CA GLU A 131 10.90 8.43 2.10
C GLU A 131 10.30 9.20 0.91
N HIS A 132 9.68 8.51 -0.05
CA HIS A 132 9.04 9.12 -1.22
C HIS A 132 7.90 10.07 -0.83
N PHE A 133 7.04 9.64 0.09
CA PHE A 133 5.88 10.43 0.54
C PHE A 133 6.20 11.42 1.68
N LYS A 134 7.41 11.43 2.23
CA LYS A 134 7.87 12.43 3.22
C LYS A 134 8.11 13.81 2.61
N SER A 135 8.46 13.85 1.32
CA SER A 135 8.77 15.07 0.58
C SER A 135 7.57 15.76 -0.06
N VAL A 136 6.36 15.24 0.18
CA VAL A 136 5.10 15.70 -0.44
C VAL A 136 4.28 16.53 0.53
#